data_AF-A0A2E1VXN4-F1
#
_entry.id   AF-A0A2E1VXN4-F1
#
_cell.length_a   1.000
_cell.length_b   1.000
_cell.length_c   1.000
_cell.angle_alpha   90.00
_cell.angle_beta   90.00
_cell.angle_gamma   90.00
#
_symmetry.space_group_name_H-M   'P 1'
#
loop_
_entity.id
_entity.type
_entity.pdbx_description
1 polymer ?
#
loop_
_entity_poly.entity_id
_entity_poly.type
_entity_poly.pdbx_seq_one_letter_code
_entity_poly.pdbx_strand_id
1 'polypeptide(L)'
;MEPAAKAISSISLLRVSWEYLSMRLIIRSYMTLEDRLSKIREGSTKRIPPAALKVMHRATNDLRESGVLSEVIKVGDAMPPFSLSNTRGEPVNSDDLLARGPLVTTFFRGYW
;
A
#
# COMPACT_ATOMS: atom_id res chain seq x y z
N MET A 1 -16.84 -41.16 33.55
CA MET A 1 -15.98 -39.99 33.78
C MET A 1 -15.90 -39.04 32.57
N GLU A 2 -16.94 -38.97 31.73
CA GLU A 2 -16.91 -38.26 30.44
C GLU A 2 -17.72 -36.92 30.32
N PRO A 3 -18.22 -36.25 31.38
CA PRO A 3 -18.87 -34.95 31.20
C PRO A 3 -17.90 -33.75 31.33
N ALA A 4 -16.78 -33.89 32.04
CA ALA A 4 -15.86 -32.78 32.31
C ALA A 4 -15.03 -32.37 31.08
N ALA A 5 -14.62 -33.34 30.25
CA ALA A 5 -13.80 -33.07 29.06
C ALA A 5 -14.55 -32.26 27.98
N LYS A 6 -15.88 -32.44 27.88
CA LYS A 6 -16.71 -31.77 26.88
C LYS A 6 -16.99 -30.30 27.24
N ALA A 7 -17.11 -30.00 28.54
CA ALA A 7 -17.30 -28.63 29.04
C ALA A 7 -16.04 -27.77 28.83
N ILE A 8 -14.86 -28.35 29.05
CA ILE A 8 -13.57 -27.66 28.88
C ILE A 8 -13.31 -27.31 27.40
N SER A 9 -13.70 -28.19 26.47
CA SER A 9 -13.58 -27.93 25.03
C SER A 9 -14.45 -26.76 24.55
N SER A 10 -15.69 -26.65 25.05
CA SER A 10 -16.61 -25.56 24.68
C SER A 10 -16.17 -24.19 25.23
N ILE A 11 -15.63 -24.15 26.45
CA ILE A 11 -15.09 -22.92 27.07
C ILE A 11 -13.82 -22.46 26.35
N SER A 12 -12.96 -23.39 25.92
CA SER A 12 -11.74 -23.10 25.16
C SER A 12 -12.07 -22.49 23.78
N LEU A 13 -13.07 -23.03 23.07
CA LEU A 13 -13.47 -22.53 21.75
C LEU A 13 -14.13 -21.14 21.81
N LEU A 14 -14.93 -20.85 22.84
CA LEU A 14 -15.54 -19.53 23.06
C LEU A 14 -14.49 -18.47 23.39
N ARG A 15 -13.46 -18.83 24.16
CA ARG A 15 -12.35 -17.94 24.51
C ARG A 15 -11.50 -17.57 23.28
N VAL A 16 -11.17 -18.55 22.45
CA VAL A 16 -10.42 -18.32 21.20
C VAL A 16 -11.22 -17.43 20.25
N SER A 17 -12.55 -17.65 20.15
CA SER A 17 -13.43 -16.82 19.32
C SER A 17 -13.43 -15.34 19.76
N TRP A 18 -13.45 -15.08 21.07
CA TRP A 18 -13.39 -13.72 21.62
C TRP A 18 -12.04 -13.03 21.39
N GLU A 19 -10.92 -13.74 21.56
CA GLU A 19 -9.58 -13.21 21.28
C GLU A 19 -9.40 -12.89 19.79
N TYR A 20 -9.89 -13.75 18.89
CA TYR A 20 -9.88 -13.50 17.45
C TYR A 20 -10.78 -12.33 17.02
N LEU A 21 -12.00 -12.23 17.57
CA LEU A 21 -12.91 -11.14 17.26
C LEU A 21 -12.37 -9.81 17.80
N SER A 22 -11.81 -9.82 19.00
CA SER A 22 -11.15 -8.67 19.62
C SER A 22 -9.95 -8.22 18.79
N MET A 23 -9.10 -9.15 18.33
CA MET A 23 -7.94 -8.83 17.51
C MET A 23 -8.34 -8.28 16.13
N ARG A 24 -9.41 -8.79 15.51
CA ARG A 24 -9.99 -8.22 14.27
C ARG A 24 -10.57 -6.82 14.48
N LEU A 25 -11.25 -6.56 15.60
CA LEU A 25 -11.75 -5.22 15.95
C LEU A 25 -10.62 -4.24 16.28
N ILE A 26 -9.54 -4.70 16.92
CA ILE A 26 -8.34 -3.91 17.23
C ILE A 26 -7.57 -3.54 15.95
N ILE A 27 -7.42 -4.46 15.00
CA ILE A 27 -6.79 -4.18 13.70
C ILE A 27 -7.61 -3.15 12.90
N ARG A 28 -8.94 -3.19 13.02
CA ARG A 28 -9.86 -2.23 12.37
C ARG A 28 -9.90 -0.85 13.04
N SER A 29 -9.38 -0.70 14.26
CA SER A 29 -9.34 0.57 15.02
C SER A 29 -8.00 1.32 14.91
N TYR A 30 -7.02 0.77 14.20
CA TYR A 30 -5.86 1.54 13.75
C TYR A 30 -6.23 2.40 12.55
N MET A 31 -5.86 3.69 12.58
CA MET A 31 -5.97 4.58 11.42
C MET A 31 -5.42 3.88 10.18
N THR A 32 -6.25 3.78 9.15
CA THR A 32 -5.85 3.22 7.87
C THR A 32 -4.77 4.10 7.22
N LEU A 33 -4.07 3.56 6.23
CA LEU A 33 -3.16 4.37 5.42
C LEU A 33 -3.89 5.55 4.78
N GLU A 34 -5.12 5.33 4.31
CA GLU A 34 -5.97 6.38 3.74
C GLU A 34 -6.24 7.49 4.76
N ASP A 35 -6.62 7.13 6.00
CA ASP A 35 -6.85 8.11 7.06
C ASP A 35 -5.60 8.96 7.34
N ARG A 36 -4.42 8.31 7.32
CA ARG A 36 -3.14 9.02 7.53
C ARG A 36 -2.83 9.97 6.37
N LEU A 37 -3.01 9.52 5.13
CA LEU A 37 -2.77 10.32 3.93
C LEU A 37 -3.73 11.51 3.84
N SER A 38 -5.00 11.32 4.20
CA SER A 38 -6.00 12.38 4.25
C SER A 38 -5.58 13.49 5.22
N LYS A 39 -5.17 13.12 6.45
CA LYS A 39 -4.69 14.11 7.44
C LYS A 39 -3.47 14.89 6.95
N ILE A 40 -2.52 14.23 6.26
CA ILE A 40 -1.35 14.90 5.67
C ILE A 40 -1.79 15.91 4.61
N ARG A 41 -2.74 15.52 3.74
CA ARG A 41 -3.27 16.39 2.69
C ARG A 41 -3.97 17.62 3.28
N GLU A 42 -4.86 17.42 4.24
CA GLU A 42 -5.56 18.52 4.93
C GLU A 42 -4.60 19.48 5.63
N GLY A 43 -3.60 18.95 6.33
CA GLY A 43 -2.56 19.75 6.99
C GLY A 43 -1.72 20.56 5.99
N SER A 44 -1.48 20.02 4.81
CA SER A 44 -0.75 20.69 3.74
C SER A 44 -1.55 21.84 3.14
N THR A 45 -2.84 21.65 2.87
CA THR A 45 -3.71 22.71 2.33
C THR A 45 -3.79 23.94 3.23
N LYS A 46 -3.71 23.77 4.56
CA LYS A 46 -3.71 24.89 5.52
C LYS A 46 -2.41 25.70 5.53
N ARG A 47 -1.28 25.10 5.12
CA ARG A 47 0.05 25.70 5.17
C ARG A 47 0.52 26.29 3.85
N ILE A 48 0.03 25.77 2.73
CA ILE A 48 0.47 26.17 1.40
C ILE A 48 -0.25 27.46 0.99
N PRO A 49 0.47 28.50 0.51
CA PRO A 49 -0.17 29.72 0.03
C PRO A 49 -1.19 29.45 -1.09
N PRO A 50 -2.33 30.17 -1.14
CA PRO A 50 -3.41 29.89 -2.09
C PRO A 50 -2.97 29.88 -3.57
N ALA A 51 -2.06 30.78 -3.97
CA ALA A 51 -1.55 30.83 -5.32
C ALA A 51 -0.75 29.57 -5.69
N ALA A 52 0.13 29.11 -4.80
CA ALA A 52 0.89 27.88 -5.00
C ALA A 52 -0.03 26.64 -5.03
N LEU A 53 -1.01 26.59 -4.12
CA LEU A 53 -2.02 25.52 -4.08
C LEU A 53 -2.77 25.42 -5.41
N LYS A 54 -3.15 26.57 -6.00
CA LYS A 54 -3.82 26.63 -7.30
C LYS A 54 -2.95 26.08 -8.44
N VAL A 55 -1.65 26.37 -8.43
CA VAL A 55 -0.71 25.81 -9.42
C VAL A 55 -0.59 24.29 -9.26
N MET A 56 -0.44 23.79 -8.02
CA MET A 56 -0.37 22.34 -7.76
C MET A 56 -1.63 21.61 -8.22
N HIS A 57 -2.81 22.16 -7.92
CA HIS A 57 -4.08 21.59 -8.38
C HIS A 57 -4.21 21.60 -9.89
N ARG A 58 -3.82 22.70 -10.56
CA ARG A 58 -3.82 22.76 -12.02
C ARG A 58 -2.91 21.67 -12.61
N ALA A 59 -1.65 21.60 -12.20
CA ALA A 59 -0.72 20.60 -12.72
C ALA A 59 -1.20 19.16 -12.51
N THR A 60 -1.88 18.89 -11.38
CA THR A 60 -2.49 17.58 -11.11
C THR A 60 -3.65 17.29 -12.07
N ASN A 61 -4.49 18.28 -12.34
CA ASN A 61 -5.61 18.15 -13.27
C ASN A 61 -5.12 17.97 -14.71
N ASP A 62 -4.15 18.79 -15.15
CA ASP A 62 -3.55 18.69 -16.48
C ASP A 62 -2.98 17.27 -16.73
N LEU A 63 -2.31 16.69 -15.72
CA LEU A 63 -1.81 15.30 -15.80
C LEU A 63 -2.95 14.27 -15.86
N ARG A 64 -4.08 14.54 -15.23
CA ARG A 64 -5.25 13.65 -15.25
C ARG A 64 -5.96 13.69 -16.61
N GLU A 65 -6.01 14.88 -17.20
CA GLU A 65 -6.63 15.16 -18.50
C GLU A 65 -5.73 14.77 -19.68
N SER A 66 -4.41 14.62 -19.47
CA SER A 66 -3.47 14.20 -20.52
C SER A 66 -3.73 12.81 -21.09
N GLY A 67 -4.55 12.01 -20.42
CA GLY A 67 -4.83 10.63 -20.81
C GLY A 67 -3.77 9.62 -20.35
N VAL A 68 -2.64 10.05 -19.76
CA VAL A 68 -1.54 9.14 -19.36
C VAL A 68 -1.99 7.99 -18.45
N LEU A 69 -3.03 8.21 -17.65
CA LEU A 69 -3.58 7.20 -16.73
C LEU A 69 -4.20 5.99 -17.46
N SER A 70 -4.56 6.11 -18.74
CA SER A 70 -5.06 4.98 -19.53
C SER A 70 -3.95 4.00 -19.92
N GLU A 71 -2.70 4.46 -19.93
CA GLU A 71 -1.50 3.70 -20.32
C GLU A 71 -0.76 3.11 -19.10
N VAL A 72 -1.19 3.45 -17.88
CA VAL A 72 -0.57 2.94 -16.65
C VAL A 72 -1.00 1.50 -16.39
N ILE A 73 -0.04 0.67 -16.01
CA ILE A 73 -0.28 -0.71 -15.56
C ILE A 73 -1.27 -0.76 -14.38
N LYS A 74 -2.20 -1.71 -14.43
CA LYS A 74 -3.24 -1.89 -13.39
C LYS A 74 -2.89 -3.04 -12.45
N VAL A 75 -3.60 -3.10 -11.33
CA VAL A 75 -3.47 -4.21 -10.38
C VAL A 75 -3.86 -5.52 -11.07
N GLY A 76 -2.96 -6.49 -11.04
CA GLY A 76 -3.14 -7.81 -11.65
C GLY A 76 -2.54 -7.93 -13.05
N ASP A 77 -2.18 -6.82 -13.69
CA ASP A 77 -1.46 -6.86 -14.96
C ASP A 77 -0.03 -7.36 -14.76
N ALA A 78 0.54 -7.99 -15.80
CA ALA A 78 1.94 -8.38 -15.80
C ALA A 78 2.85 -7.14 -15.88
N MET A 79 3.85 -7.05 -14.99
CA MET A 79 4.83 -5.97 -15.02
C MET A 79 5.60 -6.00 -16.36
N PRO A 80 5.70 -4.88 -17.10
CA PRO A 80 6.47 -4.85 -18.34
C PRO A 80 7.94 -5.15 -18.04
N PRO A 81 8.65 -5.83 -18.95
CA PRO A 81 10.07 -6.05 -18.78
C PRO A 81 10.80 -4.70 -18.76
N PHE A 82 11.85 -4.60 -17.95
CA PHE A 82 12.67 -3.40 -17.87
C PHE A 82 14.15 -3.74 -17.97
N SER A 83 14.93 -2.78 -18.46
CA SER A 83 16.38 -2.77 -18.37
C SER A 83 16.79 -1.41 -17.80
N LEU A 84 17.31 -1.41 -16.58
CA LEU A 84 17.70 -0.19 -15.86
C LEU A 84 19.15 -0.29 -15.42
N SER A 85 19.90 0.80 -15.54
CA SER A 85 21.26 0.86 -15.00
C SER A 85 21.24 0.90 -13.47
N ASN A 86 22.07 0.07 -12.84
CA ASN A 86 22.31 0.16 -11.41
C ASN A 86 23.25 1.35 -11.08
N THR A 87 23.59 1.52 -9.80
CA THR A 87 24.46 2.62 -9.32
C THR A 87 25.89 2.57 -9.87
N ARG A 88 26.32 1.45 -10.45
CA ARG A 88 27.61 1.30 -11.14
C ARG A 88 27.50 1.52 -12.65
N GLY A 89 26.32 1.82 -13.17
CA GLY A 89 26.04 1.96 -14.59
C GLY A 89 25.81 0.63 -15.32
N GLU A 90 25.84 -0.50 -14.62
CA GLU A 90 25.64 -1.82 -15.22
C GLU A 90 24.15 -2.03 -15.50
N PRO A 91 23.76 -2.51 -16.70
CA PRO A 91 22.37 -2.81 -17.00
C PRO A 91 21.87 -3.99 -16.16
N VAL A 92 20.67 -3.85 -15.61
CA VAL A 92 19.94 -4.88 -14.88
C VAL A 92 18.61 -5.13 -15.58
N ASN A 93 18.40 -6.35 -16.07
CA ASN A 93 17.17 -6.76 -16.74
C ASN A 93 16.22 -7.45 -15.76
N SER A 94 14.92 -7.17 -15.88
CA SER A 94 13.88 -7.82 -15.08
C SER A 94 13.84 -9.34 -15.26
N ASP A 95 14.08 -9.83 -16.48
CA ASP A 95 13.96 -11.25 -16.82
C ASP A 95 15.06 -12.08 -16.14
N ASP A 96 16.27 -11.52 -16.07
CA ASP A 96 17.41 -12.11 -15.35
C ASP A 96 17.17 -12.19 -13.84
N LEU A 97 16.40 -11.24 -13.28
CA LEU A 97 16.02 -11.23 -11.88
C LEU A 97 14.90 -12.26 -11.60
N LEU A 98 13.88 -12.30 -12.45
CA LEU A 98 12.77 -13.24 -12.35
C LEU A 98 13.21 -14.69 -12.51
N ALA A 99 14.21 -14.96 -13.35
CA ALA A 99 14.81 -16.29 -13.49
C ALA A 99 15.43 -16.82 -12.19
N ARG A 100 15.80 -15.93 -11.25
CA ARG A 100 16.39 -16.29 -9.94
C ARG A 100 15.32 -16.50 -8.86
N GLY A 101 14.09 -16.04 -9.09
CA GLY A 101 12.98 -16.17 -8.15
C GLY A 101 12.00 -14.99 -8.20
N PRO A 102 11.04 -14.94 -7.26
CA PRO A 102 10.07 -13.85 -7.18
C PRO A 102 10.73 -12.48 -7.03
N LEU A 103 10.26 -11.50 -7.80
CA LEU A 103 10.76 -10.13 -7.79
C LEU A 103 9.79 -9.20 -7.05
N VAL A 104 10.33 -8.41 -6.11
CA VAL A 104 9.61 -7.31 -5.46
C VAL A 104 10.28 -5.99 -5.85
N THR A 105 9.52 -5.10 -6.49
CA THR A 105 10.01 -3.78 -6.94
C THR A 105 9.50 -2.68 -6.00
N THR A 106 10.41 -1.81 -5.56
CA THR A 106 10.06 -0.63 -4.76
C THR A 106 10.49 0.63 -5.52
N PHE A 107 9.55 1.55 -5.74
CA PHE A 107 9.86 2.85 -6.35
C PHE A 107 10.19 3.87 -5.26
N PHE A 108 11.40 4.42 -5.30
CA PHE A 108 11.85 5.46 -4.38
C PHE A 108 12.17 6.73 -5.17
N ARG A 109 11.42 7.81 -4.91
CA ARG A 109 11.57 9.09 -5.64
C ARG A 109 12.53 10.10 -4.98
N GLY A 110 13.44 9.63 -4.13
CA GLY A 110 14.36 10.49 -3.38
C GLY A 110 13.69 11.34 -2.30
N TYR A 111 14.49 12.19 -1.66
CA TYR A 111 14.03 13.27 -0.80
C TYR A 111 14.01 14.58 -1.60
N TRP A 112 12.94 15.37 -1.45
CA TRP A 112 12.76 16.69 -2.07
C TRP A 112 13.27 17.79 -1.14
#